data_AF-A0A4Q2SSN5-F1
#
_entry.id   AF-A0A4Q2SSN5-F1
#
_cell.length_a   1.000
_cell.length_b   1.000
_cell.length_c   1.000
_cell.angle_alpha   90.00
_cell.angle_beta   90.00
_cell.angle_gamma   90.00
#
_symmetry.space_group_name_H-M   'P 1'
#
loop_
_entity.id
_entity.type
_entity.pdbx_description
1 polymer ?
#
loop_
_entity_poly.entity_id
_entity_poly.type
_entity_poly.pdbx_seq_one_letter_code
_entity_poly.pdbx_strand_id
1 'polypeptide(L)'
;MNADDVLDAMQDLIISEGQPPSIQAIAGTLGRTKQAVLHYFPDRGALEAALAARAVARVDEAMTAAARRGDAAATYLRLSLPTTEDRAVALLVLASLRTRDSLPSDIDAAIERWEGLIAAELGNPLRAEVIRLVGDGLFVESLFGEAPSAQRIEDLVAHLVGRDDDKGSSK
;
A
#
# COMPACT_ATOMS: atom_id res chain seq x y z
N MET A 1 -24.41 7.98 -4.00
CA MET A 1 -23.22 8.62 -4.57
C MET A 1 -22.65 9.55 -3.53
N ASN A 2 -21.56 9.11 -2.93
CA ASN A 2 -20.65 9.89 -2.11
C ASN A 2 -19.26 9.84 -2.76
N ALA A 3 -18.23 10.35 -2.08
CA ALA A 3 -16.86 10.28 -2.56
C ALA A 3 -16.34 8.83 -2.68
N ASP A 4 -16.73 7.95 -1.74
CA ASP A 4 -16.30 6.56 -1.72
C ASP A 4 -16.86 5.76 -2.91
N ASP A 5 -18.13 5.95 -3.27
CA ASP A 5 -18.77 5.34 -4.44
C ASP A 5 -17.99 5.66 -5.73
N VAL A 6 -17.40 6.86 -5.83
CA VAL A 6 -16.60 7.28 -6.97
C VAL A 6 -15.21 6.62 -6.96
N LEU A 7 -14.58 6.52 -5.79
CA LEU A 7 -13.28 5.85 -5.64
C LEU A 7 -13.40 4.33 -5.87
N ASP A 8 -14.49 3.72 -5.43
CA ASP A 8 -14.82 2.31 -5.70
C ASP A 8 -15.00 2.07 -7.19
N ALA A 9 -15.82 2.86 -7.87
CA ALA A 9 -15.99 2.75 -9.31
C ALA A 9 -14.68 2.98 -10.08
N MET A 10 -13.81 3.89 -9.62
CA MET A 10 -12.49 4.07 -10.22
C MET A 10 -11.61 2.83 -10.03
N GLN A 11 -11.56 2.28 -8.81
CA GLN A 11 -10.77 1.10 -8.48
C GLN A 11 -11.24 -0.12 -9.29
N ASP A 12 -12.54 -0.37 -9.34
CA ASP A 12 -13.12 -1.50 -10.09
C ASP A 12 -12.78 -1.42 -11.59
N LEU A 13 -12.88 -0.22 -12.17
CA LEU A 13 -12.51 0.01 -13.57
C LEU A 13 -11.01 -0.18 -13.81
N ILE A 14 -10.14 0.25 -12.89
CA ILE A 14 -8.69 0.01 -12.98
C ILE A 14 -8.38 -1.49 -12.98
N ILE A 15 -9.03 -2.24 -12.09
CA ILE A 15 -8.88 -3.70 -11.97
C ILE A 15 -9.36 -4.39 -13.25
N SER A 16 -10.53 -3.98 -13.75
CA SER A 16 -11.16 -4.57 -14.93
C SER A 16 -10.42 -4.26 -16.22
N GLU A 17 -10.01 -3.01 -16.43
CA GLU A 17 -9.46 -2.53 -17.71
C GLU A 17 -7.93 -2.51 -17.75
N GLY A 18 -7.26 -2.66 -16.61
CA GLY A 18 -5.80 -2.60 -16.50
C GLY A 18 -5.19 -1.23 -16.78
N GLN A 19 -6.02 -0.20 -16.92
CA GLN A 19 -5.61 1.18 -17.18
C GLN A 19 -6.50 2.18 -16.43
N PRO A 20 -6.02 3.41 -16.19
CA PRO A 20 -6.79 4.41 -15.50
C PRO A 20 -8.02 4.85 -16.33
N PRO A 21 -9.27 4.70 -15.83
CA PRO A 21 -10.47 5.03 -16.57
C PRO A 21 -10.61 6.53 -16.78
N SER A 22 -11.43 7.00 -17.74
CA SER A 22 -11.78 8.42 -17.81
C SER A 22 -12.82 8.81 -16.75
N ILE A 23 -12.89 10.09 -16.36
CA ILE A 23 -13.95 10.59 -15.45
C ILE A 23 -15.35 10.30 -16.03
N GLN A 24 -15.49 10.33 -17.36
CA GLN A 24 -16.74 9.98 -18.04
C GLN A 24 -17.11 8.50 -17.86
N ALA A 25 -16.12 7.60 -17.90
CA ALA A 25 -16.33 6.16 -17.71
C ALA A 25 -16.74 5.84 -16.26
N ILE A 26 -16.09 6.49 -15.28
CA ILE A 26 -16.47 6.41 -13.86
C ILE A 26 -17.92 6.86 -13.68
N ALA A 27 -18.27 8.03 -14.23
CA ALA A 27 -19.63 8.56 -14.16
C ALA A 27 -20.66 7.61 -14.79
N GLY A 28 -20.32 7.02 -15.96
CA GLY A 28 -21.15 6.04 -16.64
C GLY A 28 -21.41 4.79 -15.79
N THR A 29 -20.38 4.26 -15.13
CA THR A 29 -20.47 3.11 -14.21
C THR A 29 -21.44 3.38 -13.05
N LEU A 30 -21.49 4.62 -12.58
CA LEU A 30 -22.38 5.04 -11.48
C LEU A 30 -23.78 5.47 -11.97
N GLY A 31 -24.04 5.47 -13.28
CA GLY A 31 -25.28 5.99 -13.86
C GLY A 31 -25.45 7.50 -13.66
N ARG A 32 -24.34 8.25 -13.62
CA ARG A 32 -24.28 9.69 -13.34
C ARG A 32 -23.58 10.48 -14.45
N THR A 33 -23.63 11.80 -14.32
CA THR A 33 -22.93 12.71 -15.24
C THR A 33 -21.50 12.96 -14.77
N LYS A 34 -20.62 13.35 -15.72
CA LYS A 34 -19.26 13.81 -15.39
C LYS A 34 -19.26 14.93 -14.35
N GLN A 35 -20.20 15.86 -14.44
CA GLN A 35 -20.32 16.96 -13.46
C GLN A 35 -20.66 16.45 -12.05
N ALA A 36 -21.45 15.38 -11.93
CA ALA A 36 -21.75 14.80 -10.62
C ALA A 36 -20.53 14.16 -9.96
N VAL A 37 -19.61 13.57 -10.74
CA VAL A 37 -18.31 13.08 -10.24
C VAL A 37 -17.41 14.25 -9.84
N LEU A 38 -17.34 15.28 -10.71
CA LEU A 38 -16.51 16.47 -10.46
C LEU A 38 -16.97 17.30 -9.26
N HIS A 39 -18.20 17.11 -8.79
CA HIS A 39 -18.67 17.71 -7.54
C HIS A 39 -17.90 17.20 -6.31
N TYR A 40 -17.46 15.93 -6.32
CA TYR A 40 -16.67 15.32 -5.24
C TYR A 40 -15.17 15.52 -5.45
N PHE A 41 -14.70 15.42 -6.69
CA PHE A 41 -13.29 15.57 -7.04
C PHE A 41 -13.15 16.58 -8.17
N PRO A 42 -12.67 17.81 -7.91
CA PRO A 42 -12.73 18.93 -8.87
C PRO A 42 -11.95 18.67 -10.16
N ASP A 43 -10.96 17.79 -10.11
CA ASP A 43 -10.17 17.36 -11.26
C ASP A 43 -9.67 15.93 -11.08
N ARG A 44 -8.89 15.46 -12.07
CA ARG A 44 -8.29 14.13 -12.07
C ARG A 44 -7.25 13.95 -10.97
N GLY A 45 -6.45 14.98 -10.69
CA GLY A 45 -5.40 14.92 -9.67
C GLY A 45 -6.00 14.74 -8.28
N ALA A 46 -7.09 15.43 -7.96
CA ALA A 46 -7.81 15.28 -6.71
C ALA A 46 -8.35 13.86 -6.51
N LEU A 47 -8.84 13.23 -7.60
CA LEU A 47 -9.34 11.86 -7.57
C LEU A 47 -8.19 10.84 -7.34
N GLU A 48 -7.07 11.00 -8.05
CA GLU A 48 -5.89 10.14 -7.88
C GLU A 48 -5.26 10.29 -6.49
N ALA A 49 -5.16 11.52 -5.98
CA ALA A 49 -4.66 11.80 -4.63
C ALA A 49 -5.56 11.17 -3.56
N ALA A 50 -6.87 11.23 -3.73
CA ALA A 50 -7.81 10.59 -2.81
C ALA A 50 -7.72 9.06 -2.85
N LEU A 51 -7.54 8.46 -4.03
CA LEU A 51 -7.32 7.01 -4.15
C LEU A 51 -6.00 6.59 -3.46
N ALA A 52 -4.93 7.38 -3.62
CA ALA A 52 -3.66 7.15 -2.94
C ALA A 52 -3.81 7.27 -1.41
N ALA A 53 -4.48 8.31 -0.93
CA ALA A 53 -4.74 8.50 0.50
C ALA A 53 -5.55 7.34 1.09
N ARG A 54 -6.55 6.83 0.35
CA ARG A 54 -7.33 5.65 0.76
C ARG A 54 -6.46 4.40 0.87
N ALA A 55 -5.55 4.17 -0.07
CA ALA A 55 -4.62 3.05 -0.01
C ALA A 55 -3.70 3.15 1.21
N VAL A 56 -3.15 4.33 1.50
CA VAL A 56 -2.32 4.60 2.68
C VAL A 56 -3.10 4.36 3.97
N ALA A 57 -4.33 4.88 4.07
CA ALA A 57 -5.18 4.69 5.25
C ALA A 57 -5.47 3.20 5.54
N ARG A 58 -5.71 2.40 4.50
CA ARG A 58 -5.91 0.94 4.63
C ARG A 58 -4.67 0.23 5.18
N VAL A 59 -3.47 0.57 4.69
CA VAL A 59 -2.22 0.03 5.23
C VAL A 59 -2.02 0.49 6.68
N ASP A 60 -2.35 1.74 6.98
CA ASP A 60 -2.23 2.30 8.32
C ASP A 60 -3.11 1.59 9.36
N GLU A 61 -4.37 1.31 9.00
CA GLU A 61 -5.28 0.52 9.83
C GLU A 61 -4.73 -0.89 10.07
N ALA A 62 -4.23 -1.55 9.03
CA ALA A 62 -3.66 -2.89 9.13
C ALA A 62 -2.40 -2.91 10.01
N MET A 63 -1.49 -1.96 9.83
CA MET A 63 -0.28 -1.82 10.63
C MET A 63 -0.59 -1.47 12.09
N THR A 64 -1.55 -0.59 12.34
CA THR A 64 -1.99 -0.25 13.70
C THR A 64 -2.61 -1.46 14.41
N ALA A 65 -3.44 -2.24 13.69
CA ALA A 65 -4.01 -3.48 14.23
C ALA A 65 -2.92 -4.53 14.51
N ALA A 66 -1.92 -4.63 13.64
CA ALA A 66 -0.81 -5.55 13.79
C ALA A 66 0.12 -5.21 14.96
N ALA A 67 0.44 -3.93 15.12
CA ALA A 67 1.21 -3.46 16.28
C ALA A 67 0.56 -3.83 17.62
N ARG A 68 -0.78 -3.80 17.71
CA ARG A 68 -1.52 -4.24 18.91
C ARG A 68 -1.38 -5.74 19.20
N ARG A 69 -1.11 -6.56 18.17
CA ARG A 69 -0.89 -8.01 18.30
C ARG A 69 0.59 -8.37 18.43
N GLY A 70 1.50 -7.43 18.21
CA GLY A 70 2.94 -7.67 18.16
C GLY A 70 3.37 -8.43 16.90
N ASP A 71 2.71 -8.19 15.77
CA ASP A 71 3.02 -8.82 14.47
C ASP A 71 3.12 -7.78 13.32
N ALA A 72 3.48 -6.53 13.62
CA ALA A 72 3.68 -5.46 12.64
C ALA A 72 4.79 -5.78 11.64
N ALA A 73 5.91 -6.37 12.08
CA ALA A 73 7.02 -6.77 11.21
C ALA A 73 6.57 -7.80 10.16
N ALA A 74 5.89 -8.86 10.62
CA ALA A 74 5.35 -9.90 9.74
C ALA A 74 4.23 -9.36 8.85
N THR A 75 3.37 -8.49 9.38
CA THR A 75 2.27 -7.88 8.62
C THR A 75 2.79 -6.97 7.52
N TYR A 76 3.83 -6.17 7.77
CA TYR A 76 4.43 -5.31 6.76
C TYR A 76 4.89 -6.12 5.55
N LEU A 77 5.67 -7.18 5.76
CA LEU A 77 6.14 -8.06 4.68
C LEU A 77 5.00 -8.71 3.89
N ARG A 78 3.90 -9.08 4.55
CA ARG A 78 2.71 -9.63 3.88
C ARG A 78 1.95 -8.59 3.08
N LEU A 79 1.83 -7.35 3.59
CA LEU A 79 1.18 -6.24 2.89
C LEU A 79 2.01 -5.70 1.72
N SER A 80 3.32 -5.89 1.75
CA SER A 80 4.23 -5.57 0.64
C SER A 80 4.01 -6.42 -0.61
N LEU A 81 3.12 -7.41 -0.57
CA LEU A 81 2.58 -8.07 -1.75
C LEU A 81 1.17 -7.56 -2.06
N PRO A 82 1.01 -6.62 -3.00
CA PRO A 82 -0.31 -6.25 -3.47
C PRO A 82 -0.95 -7.49 -4.09
N THR A 83 -2.25 -7.65 -3.85
CA THR A 83 -3.03 -8.64 -4.61
C THR A 83 -2.93 -8.32 -6.10
N THR A 84 -3.24 -9.31 -6.96
CA THR A 84 -3.31 -9.06 -8.41
C THR A 84 -4.25 -7.89 -8.75
N GLU A 85 -5.32 -7.74 -7.97
CA GLU A 85 -6.30 -6.65 -8.09
C GLU A 85 -5.68 -5.30 -7.68
N ASP A 86 -4.91 -5.26 -6.60
CA ASP A 86 -4.30 -4.01 -6.10
C ASP A 86 -3.09 -3.53 -6.92
N ARG A 87 -2.49 -4.39 -7.77
CA ARG A 87 -1.29 -4.06 -8.57
C ARG A 87 -1.49 -2.89 -9.52
N ALA A 88 -2.62 -2.84 -10.23
CA ALA A 88 -2.91 -1.77 -11.18
C ALA A 88 -3.15 -0.43 -10.48
N VAL A 89 -3.81 -0.46 -9.32
CA VAL A 89 -3.99 0.72 -8.46
C VAL A 89 -2.64 1.20 -7.92
N ALA A 90 -1.79 0.29 -7.45
CA ALA A 90 -0.46 0.61 -6.96
C ALA A 90 0.43 1.26 -8.04
N LEU A 91 0.42 0.74 -9.27
CA LEU A 91 1.14 1.33 -10.41
C LEU A 91 0.62 2.73 -10.75
N LEU A 92 -0.70 2.95 -10.71
CA LEU A 92 -1.28 4.27 -10.94
C LEU A 92 -0.85 5.26 -9.86
N VAL A 93 -0.97 4.88 -8.58
CA VAL A 93 -0.53 5.72 -7.46
C VAL A 93 0.95 6.08 -7.64
N LEU A 94 1.82 5.10 -7.87
CA LEU A 94 3.25 5.29 -8.14
C LEU A 94 3.53 6.23 -9.32
N ALA A 95 2.79 6.08 -10.42
CA ALA A 95 2.92 6.95 -11.59
C ALA A 95 2.56 8.41 -11.25
N SER A 96 1.51 8.62 -10.47
CA SER A 96 1.11 9.94 -9.97
C SER A 96 2.12 10.51 -8.96
N LEU A 97 2.89 9.68 -8.23
CA LEU A 97 3.98 10.17 -7.37
C LEU A 97 5.14 10.79 -8.17
N ARG A 98 5.40 10.29 -9.40
CA ARG A 98 6.53 10.74 -10.23
C ARG A 98 6.37 12.15 -10.77
N THR A 99 5.13 12.66 -10.83
CA THR A 99 4.85 14.03 -11.27
C THR A 99 5.01 15.07 -10.15
N ARG A 100 5.25 14.65 -8.90
CA ARG A 100 5.50 15.48 -7.68
C ARG A 100 4.47 16.57 -7.33
N ASP A 101 3.51 16.88 -8.19
CA ASP A 101 2.57 17.99 -8.01
C ASP A 101 1.36 17.67 -7.11
N SER A 102 1.16 16.41 -6.70
CA SER A 102 -0.09 15.98 -6.03
C SER A 102 0.10 14.98 -4.89
N LEU A 103 1.33 14.77 -4.42
CA LEU A 103 1.60 13.92 -3.28
C LEU A 103 1.07 14.57 -2.00
N PRO A 104 0.19 13.91 -1.23
CA PRO A 104 0.01 14.29 0.17
C PRO A 104 1.36 14.13 0.86
N SER A 105 1.79 15.12 1.64
CA SER A 105 2.93 15.03 2.58
C SER A 105 2.87 13.80 3.51
N ASP A 106 1.72 13.15 3.55
CA ASP A 106 1.34 12.14 4.52
C ASP A 106 1.90 10.75 4.17
N ILE A 107 2.39 10.50 2.95
CA ILE A 107 2.95 9.19 2.58
C ILE A 107 4.29 8.94 3.27
N ASP A 108 5.22 9.90 3.22
CA ASP A 108 6.51 9.78 3.90
C ASP A 108 6.30 9.62 5.42
N ALA A 109 5.39 10.43 5.98
CA ALA A 109 4.99 10.32 7.38
C ALA A 109 4.32 8.96 7.70
N ALA A 110 3.56 8.36 6.80
CA ALA A 110 2.99 7.03 6.99
C ALA A 110 4.07 5.95 6.99
N ILE A 111 5.02 6.02 6.05
CA ILE A 111 6.16 5.09 5.99
C ILE A 111 6.99 5.16 7.27
N GLU A 112 7.34 6.36 7.74
CA GLU A 112 8.05 6.58 9.00
C GLU A 112 7.28 6.02 10.20
N ARG A 113 5.96 6.23 10.24
CA ARG A 113 5.12 5.66 11.31
C ARG A 113 5.12 4.13 11.29
N TRP A 114 4.97 3.51 10.12
CA TRP A 114 4.96 2.05 10.00
C TRP A 114 6.31 1.45 10.39
N GLU A 115 7.41 2.06 9.98
CA GLU A 115 8.75 1.65 10.43
C GLU A 115 8.89 1.79 11.95
N GLY A 116 8.37 2.86 12.54
CA GLY A 116 8.32 3.04 13.99
C GLY A 116 7.55 1.94 14.73
N LEU A 117 6.45 1.43 14.16
CA LEU A 117 5.69 0.30 14.73
C LEU A 117 6.51 -0.99 14.70
N ILE A 118 7.22 -1.25 13.60
CA ILE A 118 8.11 -2.42 13.46
C ILE A 118 9.29 -2.30 14.45
N ALA A 119 9.88 -1.11 14.58
CA ALA A 119 10.97 -0.86 15.51
C ALA A 119 10.54 -1.06 16.97
N ALA A 120 9.32 -0.64 17.33
CA ALA A 120 8.77 -0.85 18.66
C ALA A 120 8.54 -2.35 18.97
N GLU A 121 8.10 -3.15 17.99
CA GLU A 121 7.95 -4.60 18.13
C GLU A 121 9.30 -5.30 18.33
N LEU A 122 10.30 -4.94 17.51
CA LEU A 122 11.59 -5.65 17.48
C LEU A 122 12.59 -5.14 18.53
N GLY A 123 12.37 -3.95 19.09
CA GLY A 123 13.33 -3.27 19.96
C GLY A 123 14.64 -2.88 19.26
N ASN A 124 14.66 -2.85 17.92
CA ASN A 124 15.84 -2.57 17.12
C ASN A 124 15.48 -1.80 15.84
N PRO A 125 15.77 -0.48 15.77
CA PRO A 125 15.48 0.34 14.60
C PRO A 125 16.16 -0.14 13.31
N LEU A 126 17.38 -0.68 13.39
CA LEU A 126 18.09 -1.17 12.21
C LEU A 126 17.42 -2.43 11.64
N ARG A 127 16.87 -3.30 12.50
CA ARG A 127 16.07 -4.44 12.03
C ARG A 127 14.77 -3.98 11.37
N ALA A 128 14.15 -2.92 11.88
CA ALA A 128 12.97 -2.33 11.25
C ALA A 128 13.29 -1.76 9.87
N GLU A 129 14.41 -1.04 9.74
CA GLU A 129 14.89 -0.51 8.46
C GLU A 129 15.12 -1.64 7.43
N VAL A 130 15.78 -2.74 7.85
CA VAL A 130 16.01 -3.91 6.97
C VAL A 130 14.68 -4.52 6.52
N ILE A 131 13.74 -4.73 7.43
CA ILE A 131 12.41 -5.27 7.08
C ILE A 131 11.67 -4.33 6.14
N ARG A 132 11.74 -3.02 6.38
CA ARG A 132 11.15 -2.01 5.51
C ARG A 132 11.73 -2.10 4.09
N LEU A 133 13.05 -2.10 3.96
CA LEU A 133 13.72 -2.20 2.66
C LEU A 133 13.43 -3.52 1.93
N VAL A 134 13.31 -4.63 2.66
CA VAL A 134 12.90 -5.92 2.08
C VAL A 134 11.46 -5.83 1.56
N GLY A 135 10.54 -5.26 2.34
CA GLY A 135 9.17 -5.04 1.91
C GLY A 135 9.06 -4.12 0.68
N ASP A 136 9.83 -3.03 0.63
CA ASP A 136 9.90 -2.17 -0.56
C ASP A 136 10.37 -2.96 -1.80
N GLY A 137 11.40 -3.79 -1.62
CA GLY A 137 11.92 -4.66 -2.68
C GLY A 137 10.87 -5.67 -3.17
N LEU A 138 10.15 -6.31 -2.25
CA LEU A 138 9.04 -7.23 -2.57
C LEU A 138 7.90 -6.52 -3.31
N PHE A 139 7.56 -5.32 -2.88
CA PHE A 139 6.55 -4.49 -3.53
C PHE A 139 6.97 -4.17 -4.97
N VAL A 140 8.19 -3.66 -5.17
CA VAL A 140 8.70 -3.37 -6.53
C VAL A 140 8.79 -4.65 -7.38
N GLU A 141 9.27 -5.76 -6.83
CA GLU A 141 9.32 -7.05 -7.53
C GLU A 141 7.92 -7.47 -8.02
N SER A 142 6.91 -7.36 -7.16
CA SER A 142 5.51 -7.71 -7.49
C SER A 142 4.90 -6.83 -8.60
N LEU A 143 5.37 -5.59 -8.74
CA LEU A 143 4.85 -4.62 -9.71
C LEU A 143 5.36 -4.86 -11.13
N PHE A 144 6.55 -5.44 -11.28
CA PHE A 144 7.21 -5.63 -12.58
C PHE A 144 7.44 -7.11 -12.94
N GLY A 145 7.25 -8.04 -12.00
CA GLY A 145 7.47 -9.47 -12.19
C GLY A 145 6.25 -10.34 -11.91
N GLU A 146 6.52 -11.64 -11.78
CA GLU A 146 5.61 -12.60 -11.17
C GLU A 146 5.60 -12.36 -9.65
N ALA A 147 4.41 -12.33 -9.05
CA ALA A 147 4.30 -12.10 -7.61
C ALA A 147 5.02 -13.22 -6.83
N PRO A 148 5.83 -12.89 -5.82
CA PRO A 148 6.41 -13.89 -4.92
C PRO A 148 5.32 -14.81 -4.35
N SER A 149 5.64 -16.10 -4.24
CA SER A 149 4.71 -17.07 -3.66
C SER A 149 4.45 -16.75 -2.17
N ALA A 150 3.25 -17.09 -1.68
CA ALA A 150 2.93 -16.96 -0.26
C ALA A 150 3.96 -17.68 0.63
N GLN A 151 4.47 -18.84 0.18
CA GLN A 151 5.51 -19.58 0.90
C GLN A 151 6.80 -18.77 1.04
N ARG A 152 7.26 -18.09 -0.02
CA ARG A 152 8.47 -17.26 0.04
C ARG A 152 8.32 -16.12 1.04
N ILE A 153 7.12 -15.55 1.19
CA ILE A 153 6.86 -14.53 2.21
C ILE A 153 6.95 -15.10 3.61
N GLU A 154 6.31 -16.25 3.86
CA GLU A 154 6.40 -16.89 5.18
C GLU A 154 7.84 -17.29 5.52
N ASP A 155 8.65 -17.71 4.54
CA ASP A 155 10.08 -17.99 4.74
C ASP A 155 10.85 -16.71 5.11
N LEU A 156 10.57 -15.57 4.45
CA LEU A 156 11.17 -14.27 4.79
C LEU A 156 10.72 -13.77 6.16
N VAL A 157 9.45 -13.93 6.51
CA VAL A 157 8.92 -13.61 7.84
C VAL A 157 9.64 -14.43 8.90
N ALA A 158 9.75 -15.74 8.72
CA ALA A 158 10.46 -16.62 9.64
C ALA A 158 11.93 -16.23 9.80
N HIS A 159 12.59 -15.87 8.70
CA HIS A 159 14.02 -15.49 8.70
C HIS A 159 14.29 -14.13 9.35
N LEU A 160 13.47 -13.10 9.06
CA LEU A 160 13.75 -11.71 9.44
C LEU A 160 13.12 -11.31 10.77
N VAL A 161 11.97 -11.90 11.12
CA VAL A 161 11.23 -11.59 12.35
C VAL A 161 11.66 -12.49 13.51
N GLY A 162 12.26 -13.65 13.22
CA GLY A 162 12.82 -14.55 14.23
C GLY A 162 13.71 -13.82 15.26
N ARG A 163 13.63 -14.24 16.53
CA ARG A 163 14.49 -13.68 17.59
C ARG A 163 15.94 -14.07 17.33
N ASP A 164 16.86 -13.12 17.52
CA ASP A 164 18.30 -13.39 17.60
C ASP A 164 18.62 -14.08 18.95
N ASP A 165 17.94 -15.17 19.28
CA ASP A 165 18.16 -15.87 20.56
C ASP A 165 19.34 -16.87 20.50
N ASP A 166 20.07 -16.95 19.37
CA ASP A 166 21.11 -17.96 19.16
C ASP A 166 22.51 -17.39 18.86
N LYS A 167 22.88 -16.28 19.51
CA LYS A 167 24.30 -15.85 19.62
C LYS A 167 24.79 -15.78 21.06
N GLY A 168 24.23 -16.64 21.91
CA GLY A 168 24.51 -16.71 23.35
C GLY A 168 24.91 -18.09 23.85
N SER A 169 25.60 -18.93 23.06
CA SER A 169 26.39 -20.06 23.59
C SER A 169 27.25 -20.72 22.52
N SER A 170 28.50 -20.27 22.38
CA SER A 170 29.62 -21.16 22.08
C SER A 170 30.95 -20.47 22.37
N LYS A 171 31.51 -20.89 23.51
CA LYS A 171 32.93 -20.97 23.92
C LYS A 171 33.80 -19.72 23.99
#